data_AF-A0A8T3WG21-F1
#
_entry.id   AF-A0A8T3WG21-F1
#
_cell.length_a   1.000
_cell.length_b   1.000
_cell.length_c   1.000
_cell.angle_alpha   90.00
_cell.angle_beta   90.00
_cell.angle_gamma   90.00
#
_symmetry.space_group_name_H-M   'P 1'
#
loop_
_entity.id
_entity.type
_entity.pdbx_description
1 polymer ?
#
loop_
_entity_poly.entity_id
_entity_poly.type
_entity_poly.pdbx_seq_one_letter_code
_entity_poly.pdbx_strand_id
1 'polypeptide(L)'
;MWEFFREDGNCAYIKDGDISYKNCSNNLVISSQNKNRFVDLKDSFVFIEGSNTEITPISDIPNVLQKASKVLYNQKIHYNIPKVVWDRENLAEKDIEKLKKEIKKNYGIEPKDFSTIRNGIFYFKLGDKEYVLKFRGKDKKRAELLSHITESIPNYFPINFHRIDNLDFTFEIGEELYGLEEFIGDTDIKTRDLEYFALLGNNIGLLHNHFSDFIDRNKEVKRVLFSMGSYNESSMISIYLDLLRDKQKHEVLLSELEKIIYNHENNVFLSRGLIHGDLNHSNLKWCGKNPKIIDNETIKNSARLNEFESALFLEGHMEKPKYIKNSLKIIIDEYNLSSKNPLSTKEIANL
;
A
#
# COMPACT_ATOMS: atom_id res chain seq x y z
N MET A 1 -28.73 5.41 4.99
CA MET A 1 -27.64 5.28 3.99
C MET A 1 -26.69 4.21 4.49
N TRP A 2 -26.02 3.44 3.62
CA TRP A 2 -25.02 2.48 4.07
C TRP A 2 -23.63 3.07 3.90
N GLU A 3 -22.82 2.96 4.95
CA GLU A 3 -21.45 3.42 5.00
C GLU A 3 -20.53 2.22 4.86
N PHE A 4 -19.64 2.25 3.86
CA PHE A 4 -18.58 1.27 3.71
C PHE A 4 -17.33 1.74 4.44
N PHE A 5 -16.81 0.89 5.33
CA PHE A 5 -15.55 1.09 6.02
C PHE A 5 -14.59 -0.01 5.65
N ARG A 6 -13.33 0.38 5.44
CA ARG A 6 -12.22 -0.54 5.30
C ARG A 6 -11.13 -0.16 6.27
N GLU A 7 -10.83 -1.07 7.18
CA GLU A 7 -9.73 -0.94 8.13
C GLU A 7 -8.92 -2.23 8.07
N ASP A 8 -7.71 -2.15 7.50
CA ASP A 8 -6.86 -3.30 7.26
C ASP A 8 -7.58 -4.38 6.42
N GLY A 9 -7.64 -5.60 6.95
CA GLY A 9 -8.34 -6.74 6.35
C GLY A 9 -9.81 -6.82 6.77
N ASN A 10 -10.35 -5.79 7.41
CA ASN A 10 -11.75 -5.75 7.83
C ASN A 10 -12.55 -4.85 6.89
N CYS A 11 -13.66 -5.37 6.41
CA CYS A 11 -14.61 -4.64 5.59
C CYS A 11 -15.94 -4.56 6.34
N ALA A 12 -16.60 -3.42 6.29
CA ALA A 12 -17.88 -3.22 6.97
C ALA A 12 -18.85 -2.42 6.11
N TYR A 13 -20.10 -2.85 6.08
CA TYR A 13 -21.23 -2.07 5.60
C TYR A 13 -22.11 -1.77 6.81
N ILE A 14 -22.19 -0.50 7.23
CA ILE A 14 -22.90 -0.07 8.43
C ILE A 14 -24.01 0.92 8.05
N LYS A 15 -25.22 0.70 8.55
CA LYS A 15 -26.33 1.63 8.29
C LYS A 15 -26.25 2.86 9.19
N ASP A 16 -25.96 4.02 8.59
CA ASP A 16 -25.93 5.33 9.25
C ASP A 16 -25.14 5.34 10.58
N GLY A 17 -23.93 4.77 10.57
CA GLY A 17 -23.18 4.53 11.80
C GLY A 17 -21.70 4.26 11.63
N ASP A 18 -21.06 3.98 12.76
CA ASP A 18 -19.60 3.81 12.87
C ASP A 18 -19.23 2.38 13.27
N ILE A 19 -17.97 2.04 13.00
CA ILE A 19 -17.34 0.80 13.43
C ILE A 19 -15.97 1.04 14.06
N SER A 20 -15.61 0.19 15.01
CA SER A 20 -14.29 0.14 15.60
C SER A 20 -13.82 -1.30 15.76
N TYR A 21 -12.58 -1.56 15.38
CA TYR A 21 -11.95 -2.87 15.49
C TYR A 21 -10.81 -2.84 16.52
N LYS A 22 -10.69 -3.89 17.33
CA LYS A 22 -9.54 -4.13 18.19
C LYS A 22 -9.05 -5.56 17.98
N ASN A 23 -7.82 -5.72 17.50
CA ASN A 23 -7.21 -7.03 17.20
C ASN A 23 -8.04 -7.92 16.25
N CYS A 24 -8.86 -7.31 15.38
CA CYS A 24 -9.69 -8.04 14.43
C CYS A 24 -8.99 -8.13 13.07
N SER A 25 -9.19 -9.24 12.34
CA SER A 25 -8.60 -9.42 11.00
C SER A 25 -9.46 -10.30 10.11
N ASN A 26 -9.52 -10.00 8.81
CA ASN A 26 -10.27 -10.79 7.82
C ASN A 26 -11.75 -10.94 8.17
N ASN A 27 -12.41 -9.83 8.50
CA ASN A 27 -13.83 -9.82 8.80
C ASN A 27 -14.62 -9.09 7.71
N LEU A 28 -15.82 -9.58 7.45
CA LEU A 28 -16.85 -8.85 6.73
C LEU A 28 -18.01 -8.60 7.68
N VAL A 29 -18.34 -7.33 7.93
CA VAL A 29 -19.44 -6.93 8.82
C VAL A 29 -20.55 -6.29 8.00
N ILE A 30 -21.79 -6.71 8.21
CA ILE A 30 -22.97 -6.04 7.69
C ILE A 30 -23.89 -5.78 8.89
N SER A 31 -24.09 -4.50 9.22
CA SER A 31 -24.83 -4.13 10.42
C SER A 31 -25.84 -3.03 10.17
N SER A 32 -27.08 -3.27 10.59
CA SER A 32 -28.11 -2.23 10.67
C SER A 32 -27.97 -1.33 11.90
N GLN A 33 -27.04 -1.63 12.81
CA GLN A 33 -26.80 -0.84 14.03
C GLN A 33 -25.85 0.33 13.75
N ASN A 34 -26.11 1.46 14.40
CA ASN A 34 -25.34 2.69 14.19
C ASN A 34 -23.99 2.72 14.93
N LYS A 35 -23.74 1.79 15.85
CA LYS A 35 -22.48 1.72 16.63
C LYS A 35 -22.05 0.27 16.78
N ASN A 36 -20.87 -0.03 16.24
CA ASN A 36 -20.34 -1.39 16.22
C ASN A 36 -18.93 -1.39 16.81
N ARG A 37 -18.67 -2.33 17.71
CA ARG A 37 -17.35 -2.52 18.31
C ARG A 37 -17.03 -4.00 18.39
N PHE A 38 -15.93 -4.38 17.77
CA PHE A 38 -15.45 -5.77 17.75
C PHE A 38 -14.09 -5.86 18.41
N VAL A 39 -13.89 -6.91 19.21
CA VAL A 39 -12.65 -7.19 19.92
C VAL A 39 -12.30 -8.66 19.70
N ASP A 40 -11.06 -8.92 19.27
CA ASP A 40 -10.51 -10.27 19.08
C ASP A 40 -11.36 -11.18 18.16
N LEU A 41 -11.97 -10.61 17.11
CA LEU A 41 -12.74 -11.34 16.11
C LEU A 41 -11.94 -11.52 14.81
N LYS A 42 -11.77 -12.76 14.35
CA LYS A 42 -10.97 -13.06 13.15
C LYS A 42 -11.71 -13.99 12.21
N ASP A 43 -11.43 -13.85 10.91
CA ASP A 43 -11.89 -14.77 9.86
C ASP A 43 -13.41 -15.00 9.90
N SER A 44 -14.17 -13.94 10.19
CA SER A 44 -15.61 -14.02 10.47
C SER A 44 -16.45 -13.13 9.57
N PHE A 45 -17.59 -13.65 9.14
CA PHE A 45 -18.71 -12.86 8.66
C PHE A 45 -19.64 -12.53 9.84
N VAL A 46 -19.88 -11.25 10.06
CA VAL A 46 -20.78 -10.74 11.09
C VAL A 46 -21.97 -10.10 10.44
N PHE A 47 -23.16 -10.62 10.73
CA PHE A 47 -24.41 -10.07 10.25
C PHE A 47 -25.26 -9.61 11.45
N ILE A 48 -25.59 -8.32 11.49
CA ILE A 48 -26.39 -7.72 12.54
C ILE A 48 -27.61 -7.05 11.91
N GLU A 49 -28.79 -7.61 12.17
CA GLU A 49 -30.07 -7.08 11.69
C GLU A 49 -31.05 -6.96 12.87
N GLY A 50 -31.40 -5.72 13.21
CA GLY A 50 -32.21 -5.43 14.38
C GLY A 50 -31.53 -5.89 15.68
N SER A 51 -32.19 -6.80 16.41
CA SER A 51 -31.68 -7.41 17.65
C SER A 51 -30.89 -8.70 17.44
N ASN A 52 -30.81 -9.20 16.20
CA ASN A 52 -30.18 -10.47 15.91
C ASN A 52 -28.74 -10.24 15.46
N THR A 53 -27.81 -10.92 16.12
CA THR A 53 -26.40 -10.98 15.74
C THR A 53 -26.06 -12.41 15.35
N GLU A 54 -25.52 -12.56 14.16
CA GLU A 54 -24.99 -13.82 13.68
C GLU A 54 -23.51 -13.66 13.34
N ILE A 55 -22.72 -14.62 13.79
CA ILE A 55 -21.28 -14.70 13.49
C ILE A 55 -21.06 -16.07 12.87
N THR A 56 -20.56 -16.09 11.65
CA THR A 56 -20.23 -17.31 10.90
C THR A 56 -18.81 -17.22 10.36
N PRO A 57 -18.16 -18.34 10.04
CA PRO A 57 -16.88 -18.32 9.36
C PRO A 57 -17.01 -17.55 8.04
N ILE A 58 -16.06 -16.66 7.75
CA ILE A 58 -16.07 -15.93 6.48
C ILE A 58 -15.86 -16.87 5.27
N SER A 59 -15.29 -18.05 5.50
CA SER A 59 -15.13 -19.11 4.51
C SER A 59 -16.45 -19.75 4.07
N ASP A 60 -17.58 -19.51 4.74
CA ASP A 60 -18.91 -19.94 4.29
C ASP A 60 -19.44 -19.03 3.16
N ILE A 61 -18.71 -18.98 2.05
CA ILE A 61 -18.94 -18.06 0.93
C ILE A 61 -20.41 -18.05 0.46
N PRO A 62 -21.09 -19.20 0.24
CA PRO A 62 -22.47 -19.19 -0.22
C PRO A 62 -23.40 -18.46 0.76
N ASN A 63 -23.27 -18.72 2.05
CA ASN A 63 -24.09 -18.07 3.09
C ASN A 63 -23.77 -16.57 3.18
N VAL A 64 -22.49 -16.21 3.18
CA VAL A 64 -22.04 -14.81 3.20
C VAL A 64 -22.61 -14.04 2.02
N LEU A 65 -22.43 -14.54 0.80
CA LEU A 65 -22.92 -13.90 -0.42
C LEU A 65 -24.44 -13.82 -0.44
N GLN A 66 -25.15 -14.88 -0.03
CA GLN A 66 -26.61 -14.89 0.04
C GLN A 66 -27.13 -13.79 0.98
N LYS A 67 -26.60 -13.72 2.20
CA LYS A 67 -27.05 -12.74 3.22
C LYS A 67 -26.69 -11.32 2.84
N ALA A 68 -25.44 -11.11 2.41
CA ALA A 68 -24.94 -9.81 2.04
C ALA A 68 -25.71 -9.24 0.83
N SER A 69 -25.91 -10.04 -0.22
CA SER A 69 -26.66 -9.61 -1.41
C SER A 69 -28.09 -9.27 -1.07
N LYS A 70 -28.77 -10.04 -0.21
CA LYS A 70 -30.15 -9.76 0.21
C LYS A 70 -30.31 -8.36 0.82
N VAL A 71 -29.31 -7.90 1.58
CA VAL A 71 -29.37 -6.60 2.27
C VAL A 71 -28.84 -5.46 1.40
N LEU A 72 -27.70 -5.66 0.72
CA LEU A 72 -26.93 -4.58 0.09
C LEU A 72 -27.27 -4.31 -1.38
N TYR A 73 -27.83 -5.29 -2.11
CA TYR A 73 -27.94 -5.25 -3.59
C TYR A 73 -28.57 -3.96 -4.15
N ASN A 74 -29.63 -3.44 -3.51
CA ASN A 74 -30.33 -2.23 -3.95
C ASN A 74 -30.02 -0.99 -3.11
N GLN A 75 -29.02 -1.05 -2.24
CA GLN A 75 -28.73 0.03 -1.30
C GLN A 75 -27.77 1.04 -1.92
N LYS A 76 -27.93 2.31 -1.55
CA LYS A 76 -26.93 3.33 -1.80
C LYS A 76 -25.83 3.20 -0.73
N ILE A 77 -24.61 2.98 -1.20
CA ILE A 77 -23.40 2.83 -0.38
C ILE A 77 -22.55 4.09 -0.55
N HIS A 78 -22.14 4.68 0.56
CA HIS A 78 -21.15 5.73 0.64
C HIS A 78 -19.81 5.11 1.07
N TYR A 79 -18.75 5.39 0.32
CA TYR A 79 -17.44 4.80 0.54
C TYR A 79 -16.56 5.76 1.32
N ASN A 80 -16.17 5.38 2.53
CA ASN A 80 -15.27 6.21 3.33
C ASN A 80 -13.84 6.09 2.80
N ILE A 81 -13.22 7.24 2.53
CA ILE A 81 -11.81 7.32 2.12
C ILE A 81 -10.94 6.88 3.31
N PRO A 82 -9.98 5.95 3.14
CA PRO A 82 -9.10 5.54 4.22
C PRO A 82 -8.44 6.75 4.88
N LYS A 83 -8.42 6.78 6.23
CA LYS A 83 -7.98 7.96 7.00
C LYS A 83 -6.61 8.49 6.58
N VAL A 84 -5.64 7.61 6.29
CA VAL A 84 -4.30 8.01 5.82
C VAL A 84 -4.34 8.73 4.47
N VAL A 85 -5.19 8.27 3.55
CA VAL A 85 -5.39 8.92 2.25
C VAL A 85 -6.08 10.26 2.47
N TRP A 86 -7.17 10.26 3.26
CA TRP A 86 -7.87 11.48 3.62
C TRP A 86 -6.96 12.55 4.25
N ASP A 87 -6.14 12.16 5.22
CA ASP A 87 -5.21 13.05 5.92
C ASP A 87 -4.18 13.65 4.94
N ARG A 88 -3.71 12.88 3.96
CA ARG A 88 -2.77 13.36 2.92
C ARG A 88 -3.45 14.33 1.95
N GLU A 89 -4.62 13.98 1.42
CA GLU A 89 -5.34 14.80 0.45
C GLU A 89 -5.83 16.13 1.06
N ASN A 90 -6.06 16.16 2.38
CA ASN A 90 -6.55 17.33 3.12
C ASN A 90 -5.47 18.00 3.99
N LEU A 91 -4.18 17.83 3.67
CA LEU A 91 -3.12 18.55 4.36
C LEU A 91 -3.33 20.07 4.23
N ALA A 92 -3.23 20.79 5.35
CA ALA A 92 -3.29 22.25 5.30
C ALA A 92 -2.04 22.80 4.60
N GLU A 93 -2.25 23.79 3.72
CA GLU A 93 -1.15 24.50 3.06
C GLU A 93 -0.17 25.05 4.10
N LYS A 94 1.13 24.88 3.84
CA LYS A 94 2.19 25.26 4.77
C LYS A 94 2.80 26.59 4.38
N ASP A 95 3.07 27.41 5.39
CA ASP A 95 3.87 28.62 5.25
C ASP A 95 5.31 28.23 4.85
N ILE A 96 5.70 28.63 3.63
CA ILE A 96 7.02 28.37 3.04
C ILE A 96 8.15 28.95 3.90
N GLU A 97 7.97 30.14 4.48
CA GLU A 97 9.02 30.76 5.30
C GLU A 97 9.18 30.04 6.64
N LYS A 98 8.08 29.50 7.19
CA LYS A 98 8.15 28.61 8.34
C LYS A 98 8.89 27.32 7.99
N LEU A 99 8.60 26.70 6.85
CA LEU A 99 9.30 25.49 6.40
C LEU A 99 10.81 25.72 6.23
N LYS A 100 11.21 26.81 5.58
CA LYS A 100 12.63 27.17 5.43
C LYS A 100 13.34 27.31 6.78
N LYS A 101 12.70 27.96 7.75
CA LYS A 101 13.23 28.09 9.12
C LYS A 101 13.41 26.73 9.80
N GLU A 102 12.42 25.84 9.68
CA GLU A 102 12.53 24.50 10.25
C GLU A 102 13.60 23.66 9.55
N ILE A 103 13.76 23.74 8.22
CA ILE A 103 14.84 23.05 7.50
C ILE A 103 16.21 23.54 7.98
N LYS A 104 16.40 24.87 8.09
CA LYS A 104 17.65 25.46 8.59
C LYS A 104 17.96 25.01 10.02
N LYS A 105 16.94 24.98 10.88
CA LYS A 105 17.06 24.56 12.27
C LYS A 105 17.41 23.07 12.40
N ASN A 106 16.73 22.20 11.67
CA ASN A 106 16.83 20.75 11.86
C ASN A 106 17.93 20.10 11.02
N TYR A 107 18.29 20.65 9.85
CA TYR A 107 19.30 20.08 8.94
C TYR A 107 20.50 20.99 8.70
N GLY A 108 20.50 22.23 9.21
CA GLY A 108 21.58 23.20 8.94
C GLY A 108 21.63 23.68 7.50
N ILE A 109 20.58 23.45 6.72
CA ILE A 109 20.50 23.78 5.28
C ILE A 109 19.65 25.03 5.10
N GLU A 110 20.17 26.01 4.36
CA GLU A 110 19.44 27.24 4.03
C GLU A 110 18.84 27.12 2.62
N PRO A 111 17.53 26.83 2.48
CA PRO A 111 16.96 26.48 1.18
C PRO A 111 16.92 27.67 0.22
N LYS A 112 17.34 27.44 -1.03
CA LYS A 112 17.19 28.40 -2.14
C LYS A 112 16.23 27.82 -3.19
N ASP A 113 15.55 28.70 -3.93
CA ASP A 113 14.60 28.31 -4.99
C ASP A 113 13.53 27.31 -4.52
N PHE A 114 13.02 27.55 -3.31
CA PHE A 114 12.04 26.69 -2.65
C PHE A 114 10.68 26.78 -3.33
N SER A 115 10.13 25.64 -3.73
CA SER A 115 8.86 25.53 -4.44
C SER A 115 8.05 24.33 -3.96
N THR A 116 6.74 24.39 -4.11
CA THR A 116 5.83 23.28 -3.82
C THR A 116 5.64 22.46 -5.10
N ILE A 117 5.94 21.15 -5.06
CA ILE A 117 5.64 20.23 -6.17
C ILE A 117 4.17 19.80 -6.10
N ARG A 118 3.77 19.31 -4.92
CA ARG A 118 2.39 18.95 -4.57
C ARG A 118 2.20 19.16 -3.08
N ASN A 119 0.96 19.14 -2.61
CA ASN A 119 0.69 19.33 -1.19
C ASN A 119 1.48 18.32 -0.34
N GLY A 120 2.21 18.81 0.67
CA GLY A 120 3.12 18.01 1.49
C GLY A 120 4.47 17.61 0.85
N ILE A 121 4.78 18.06 -0.37
CA ILE A 121 6.06 17.79 -1.05
C ILE A 121 6.63 19.07 -1.63
N PHE A 122 7.83 19.41 -1.16
CA PHE A 122 8.52 20.65 -1.51
C PHE A 122 9.90 20.37 -2.08
N TYR A 123 10.32 21.18 -3.03
CA TYR A 123 11.59 21.07 -3.72
C TYR A 123 12.42 22.33 -3.51
N PHE A 124 13.73 22.17 -3.39
CA PHE A 124 14.65 23.29 -3.35
C PHE A 124 16.06 22.90 -3.77
N LYS A 125 16.90 23.91 -4.05
CA LYS A 125 18.30 23.74 -4.43
C LYS A 125 19.24 24.34 -3.41
N LEU A 126 20.46 23.79 -3.34
CA LEU A 126 21.60 24.40 -2.69
C LEU A 126 22.88 24.10 -3.49
N GLY A 127 23.32 25.06 -4.30
CA GLY A 127 24.40 24.82 -5.26
C GLY A 127 23.97 23.79 -6.30
N ASP A 128 24.79 22.77 -6.51
CA ASP A 128 24.49 21.66 -7.44
C ASP A 128 23.63 20.55 -6.81
N LYS A 129 23.26 20.68 -5.53
CA LYS A 129 22.44 19.68 -4.83
C LYS A 129 20.97 20.06 -4.85
N GLU A 130 20.14 19.07 -5.11
CA GLU A 130 18.70 19.21 -5.16
C GLU A 130 18.05 18.33 -4.08
N TYR A 131 17.00 18.85 -3.46
CA TYR A 131 16.41 18.28 -2.26
C TYR A 131 14.89 18.20 -2.37
N VAL A 132 14.32 17.23 -1.68
CA VAL A 132 12.87 17.14 -1.44
C VAL A 132 12.58 17.08 0.04
N LEU A 133 11.72 17.97 0.51
CA LEU A 133 11.07 17.85 1.80
C LEU A 133 9.71 17.17 1.60
N LYS A 134 9.48 16.02 2.24
CA LYS A 134 8.25 15.24 2.10
C LYS A 134 7.54 15.03 3.44
N PHE A 135 6.21 15.12 3.41
CA PHE A 135 5.35 14.64 4.48
C PHE A 135 5.47 13.11 4.61
N ARG A 136 5.75 12.62 5.81
CA ARG A 136 5.98 11.19 6.12
C ARG A 136 4.87 10.57 6.98
N GLY A 137 3.81 11.31 7.27
CA GLY A 137 2.69 10.85 8.10
C GLY A 137 2.65 11.52 9.47
N LYS A 138 1.93 10.89 10.41
CA LYS A 138 1.77 11.33 11.81
C LYS A 138 2.31 10.30 12.82
N ASP A 139 2.65 9.09 12.37
CA ASP A 139 3.25 8.05 13.20
C ASP A 139 4.78 8.15 13.12
N LYS A 140 5.39 8.70 14.18
CA LYS A 140 6.85 8.89 14.26
C LYS A 140 7.60 7.57 14.12
N LYS A 141 7.11 6.50 14.73
CA LYS A 141 7.79 5.20 14.70
C LYS A 141 7.83 4.63 13.30
N ARG A 142 6.71 4.74 12.56
CA ARG A 142 6.65 4.32 11.15
C ARG A 142 7.56 5.20 10.28
N ALA A 143 7.48 6.52 10.40
CA ALA A 143 8.21 7.46 9.57
C ALA A 143 9.75 7.30 9.68
N GLU A 144 10.25 7.18 10.91
CA GLU A 144 11.68 6.95 11.16
C GLU A 144 12.14 5.58 10.66
N LEU A 145 11.34 4.54 10.90
CA LEU A 145 11.68 3.19 10.46
C LEU A 145 11.80 3.06 8.94
N LEU A 146 10.91 3.72 8.19
CA LEU A 146 10.99 3.75 6.72
C LEU A 146 12.27 4.42 6.23
N SER A 147 12.69 5.49 6.89
CA SER A 147 13.92 6.21 6.57
C SER A 147 15.15 5.33 6.82
N HIS A 148 15.20 4.60 7.95
CA HIS A 148 16.26 3.62 8.23
C HIS A 148 16.32 2.46 7.22
N ILE A 149 15.16 1.94 6.79
CA ILE A 149 15.11 0.86 5.77
C ILE A 149 15.74 1.35 4.48
N THR A 150 15.30 2.51 4.00
CA THR A 150 15.73 3.07 2.72
C THR A 150 17.19 3.52 2.74
N GLU A 151 17.66 4.07 3.86
CA GLU A 151 19.09 4.39 4.08
C GLU A 151 19.98 3.13 3.97
N SER A 152 19.52 1.98 4.48
CA SER A 152 20.30 0.74 4.43
C SER A 152 20.48 0.16 3.02
N ILE A 153 19.79 0.72 2.03
CA ILE A 153 19.79 0.26 0.63
C ILE A 153 19.99 1.49 -0.31
N PRO A 154 21.12 2.21 -0.19
CA PRO A 154 21.30 3.50 -0.84
C PRO A 154 21.39 3.40 -2.37
N ASN A 155 21.61 2.22 -2.93
CA ASN A 155 21.59 2.02 -4.38
C ASN A 155 20.17 2.05 -4.96
N TYR A 156 19.15 1.68 -4.17
CA TYR A 156 17.77 1.60 -4.61
C TYR A 156 16.98 2.87 -4.28
N PHE A 157 17.32 3.59 -3.21
CA PHE A 157 16.51 4.72 -2.73
C PHE A 157 17.27 6.06 -2.77
N PRO A 158 16.55 7.20 -2.75
CA PRO A 158 17.14 8.49 -2.46
C PRO A 158 17.85 8.49 -1.11
N ILE A 159 18.91 9.29 -0.99
CA ILE A 159 19.57 9.49 0.29
C ILE A 159 18.63 10.26 1.22
N ASN A 160 18.33 9.71 2.41
CA ASN A 160 17.66 10.46 3.46
C ASN A 160 18.70 11.24 4.27
N PHE A 161 18.37 12.48 4.64
CA PHE A 161 19.24 13.32 5.45
C PHE A 161 18.89 13.19 6.93
N HIS A 162 19.91 13.01 7.76
CA HIS A 162 19.76 13.08 9.22
C HIS A 162 19.66 14.52 9.69
N ARG A 163 18.88 14.71 10.74
CA ARG A 163 18.89 15.95 11.51
C ARG A 163 20.19 16.12 12.28
N ILE A 164 20.57 17.38 12.48
CA ILE A 164 21.81 17.74 13.18
C ILE A 164 21.72 17.57 14.70
N ASP A 165 20.50 17.54 15.27
CA ASP A 165 20.28 17.60 16.71
C ASP A 165 20.21 16.23 17.38
N ASN A 166 19.63 15.23 16.70
CA ASN A 166 19.42 13.90 17.30
C ASN A 166 19.62 12.72 16.34
N LEU A 167 20.09 12.97 15.11
CA LEU A 167 20.22 11.98 14.04
C LEU A 167 18.91 11.30 13.61
N ASP A 168 17.74 11.74 14.06
CA ASP A 168 16.46 11.33 13.46
C ASP A 168 16.38 11.84 12.01
N PHE A 169 15.54 11.22 11.19
CA PHE A 169 15.32 11.65 9.80
C PHE A 169 14.21 12.67 9.65
N THR A 170 13.27 12.73 10.61
CA THR A 170 12.09 13.58 10.50
C THR A 170 11.97 14.61 11.61
N PHE A 171 11.29 15.72 11.32
CA PHE A 171 10.92 16.74 12.29
C PHE A 171 9.42 17.02 12.25
N GLU A 172 8.90 17.59 13.34
CA GLU A 172 7.47 17.81 13.56
C GLU A 172 7.05 19.25 13.24
N ILE A 173 5.93 19.40 12.55
CA ILE A 173 5.20 20.67 12.40
C ILE A 173 3.75 20.44 12.85
N GLY A 174 3.46 20.72 14.10
CA GLY A 174 2.19 20.29 14.72
C GLY A 174 2.23 18.78 14.92
N GLU A 175 1.23 18.06 14.39
CA GLU A 175 1.16 16.59 14.45
C GLU A 175 1.76 15.90 13.20
N GLU A 176 2.25 16.68 12.25
CA GLU A 176 2.74 16.18 10.97
C GLU A 176 4.26 16.04 10.97
N LEU A 177 4.75 14.92 10.42
CA LEU A 177 6.17 14.63 10.30
C LEU A 177 6.64 14.90 8.88
N TYR A 178 7.78 15.57 8.77
CA TYR A 178 8.44 15.85 7.50
C TYR A 178 9.87 15.32 7.51
N GLY A 179 10.29 14.71 6.41
CA GLY A 179 11.65 14.20 6.21
C GLY A 179 12.30 14.81 4.97
N LEU A 180 13.62 14.93 5.00
CA LEU A 180 14.42 15.48 3.90
C LEU A 180 15.14 14.36 3.15
N GLU A 181 15.01 14.35 1.82
CA GLU A 181 15.67 13.40 0.93
C GLU A 181 16.34 14.09 -0.26
N GLU A 182 17.25 13.38 -0.91
CA GLU A 182 17.84 13.75 -2.20
C GLU A 182 16.74 13.81 -3.27
N PHE A 183 16.75 14.84 -4.11
CA PHE A 183 15.89 14.86 -5.28
C PHE A 183 16.48 14.00 -6.39
N ILE A 184 15.69 13.04 -6.86
CA ILE A 184 16.02 12.24 -8.04
C ILE A 184 15.32 12.87 -9.25
N GLY A 185 16.11 13.53 -10.08
CA GLY A 185 15.64 14.24 -11.27
C GLY A 185 15.18 13.33 -12.41
N ASP A 186 14.93 13.95 -13.56
CA ASP A 186 14.56 13.23 -14.77
C ASP A 186 15.69 12.30 -15.20
N THR A 187 15.31 11.06 -15.49
CA THR A 187 16.19 9.94 -15.80
C THR A 187 15.79 9.33 -17.14
N ASP A 188 16.52 8.32 -17.61
CA ASP A 188 16.22 7.69 -18.90
C ASP A 188 14.77 7.19 -18.92
N ILE A 189 13.98 7.66 -19.88
CA ILE A 189 12.63 7.13 -20.08
C ILE A 189 12.77 5.73 -20.66
N LYS A 190 12.52 4.70 -19.86
CA LYS A 190 12.45 3.33 -20.35
C LYS A 190 11.08 3.02 -20.93
N THR A 191 11.07 2.52 -22.16
CA THR A 191 9.85 1.99 -22.76
C THR A 191 9.42 0.75 -21.98
N ARG A 192 8.14 0.66 -21.59
CA ARG A 192 7.58 -0.55 -20.99
C ARG A 192 7.41 -1.62 -22.06
N ASP A 193 8.44 -2.40 -22.27
CA ASP A 193 8.45 -3.60 -23.12
C ASP A 193 8.92 -4.81 -22.30
N LEU A 194 9.18 -5.94 -22.98
CA LEU A 194 9.63 -7.16 -22.31
C LEU A 194 11.02 -7.01 -21.66
N GLU A 195 11.91 -6.18 -22.22
CA GLU A 195 13.22 -5.92 -21.64
C GLU A 195 13.09 -5.11 -20.34
N TYR A 196 12.18 -4.13 -20.31
CA TYR A 196 11.83 -3.41 -19.09
C TYR A 196 11.37 -4.35 -17.98
N PHE A 197 10.46 -5.29 -18.27
CA PHE A 197 9.99 -6.24 -17.26
C PHE A 197 11.07 -7.23 -16.83
N ALA A 198 11.99 -7.59 -17.72
CA ALA A 198 13.14 -8.41 -17.36
C ALA A 198 14.05 -7.67 -16.35
N LEU A 199 14.41 -6.43 -16.67
CA LEU A 199 15.21 -5.58 -15.78
C LEU A 199 14.51 -5.32 -14.44
N LEU A 200 13.21 -5.06 -14.47
CA LEU A 200 12.42 -4.81 -13.27
C LEU A 200 12.34 -6.06 -12.39
N GLY A 201 12.11 -7.24 -12.97
CA GLY A 201 12.07 -8.51 -12.24
C GLY A 201 13.39 -8.78 -11.51
N ASN A 202 14.51 -8.61 -12.22
CA ASN A 202 15.84 -8.72 -11.63
C ASN A 202 16.03 -7.76 -10.45
N ASN A 203 15.64 -6.49 -10.60
CA ASN A 203 15.76 -5.47 -9.56
C ASN A 203 14.85 -5.73 -8.35
N ILE A 204 13.62 -6.21 -8.55
CA ILE A 204 12.72 -6.62 -7.48
C ILE A 204 13.36 -7.76 -6.66
N GLY A 205 13.95 -8.76 -7.32
CA GLY A 205 14.59 -9.88 -6.63
C GLY A 205 15.77 -9.43 -5.76
N LEU A 206 16.60 -8.51 -6.26
CA LEU A 206 17.70 -7.91 -5.51
C LEU A 206 17.21 -7.04 -4.35
N LEU A 207 16.17 -6.22 -4.57
CA LEU A 207 15.54 -5.40 -3.53
C LEU A 207 15.01 -6.28 -2.39
N HIS A 208 14.29 -7.36 -2.71
CA HIS A 208 13.78 -8.31 -1.72
C HIS A 208 14.90 -9.00 -0.92
N ASN A 209 16.07 -9.22 -1.53
CA ASN A 209 17.24 -9.72 -0.80
C ASN A 209 17.71 -8.72 0.26
N HIS A 210 17.83 -7.44 -0.12
CA HIS A 210 18.21 -6.39 0.83
C HIS A 210 17.19 -6.23 1.96
N PHE A 211 15.91 -6.26 1.63
CA PHE A 211 14.83 -6.26 2.62
C PHE A 211 14.90 -7.46 3.57
N SER A 212 15.15 -8.67 3.07
CA SER A 212 15.33 -9.86 3.92
C SER A 212 16.50 -9.66 4.89
N ASP A 213 17.67 -9.23 4.37
CA ASP A 213 18.87 -9.00 5.17
C ASP A 213 18.63 -7.90 6.23
N PHE A 214 17.78 -6.91 5.96
CA PHE A 214 17.41 -5.87 6.93
C PHE A 214 16.48 -6.39 8.04
N ILE A 215 15.45 -7.16 7.66
CA ILE A 215 14.48 -7.76 8.60
C ILE A 215 15.18 -8.69 9.59
N ASP A 216 16.14 -9.50 9.12
CA ASP A 216 16.86 -10.45 9.95
C ASP A 216 17.67 -9.75 11.06
N ARG A 217 18.13 -8.54 10.77
CA ARG A 217 18.82 -7.66 11.73
C ARG A 217 17.86 -6.86 12.62
N ASN A 218 16.64 -6.59 12.16
CA ASN A 218 15.69 -5.68 12.82
C ASN A 218 14.31 -6.33 13.00
N LYS A 219 14.20 -7.25 13.97
CA LYS A 219 12.96 -8.03 14.20
C LYS A 219 11.72 -7.16 14.51
N GLU A 220 11.91 -5.96 15.05
CA GLU A 220 10.81 -5.04 15.36
C GLU A 220 10.08 -4.53 14.11
N VAL A 221 10.75 -4.53 12.95
CA VAL A 221 10.18 -4.08 11.66
C VAL A 221 8.91 -4.82 11.32
N LYS A 222 8.88 -6.14 11.56
CA LYS A 222 7.71 -6.98 11.28
C LYS A 222 6.48 -6.52 12.04
N ARG A 223 6.64 -5.93 13.24
CA ARG A 223 5.55 -5.43 14.08
C ARG A 223 5.07 -4.05 13.64
N VAL A 224 6.00 -3.15 13.31
CA VAL A 224 5.69 -1.75 12.96
C VAL A 224 5.14 -1.62 11.54
N LEU A 225 5.72 -2.35 10.59
CA LEU A 225 5.32 -2.31 9.18
C LEU A 225 4.38 -3.45 8.80
N PHE A 226 3.79 -4.14 9.78
CA PHE A 226 2.79 -5.15 9.47
C PHE A 226 1.63 -4.48 8.75
N SER A 227 1.50 -4.73 7.46
CA SER A 227 0.26 -4.42 6.76
C SER A 227 -0.65 -5.64 6.84
N MET A 228 -1.77 -5.48 7.53
CA MET A 228 -2.91 -6.36 7.38
C MET A 228 -3.75 -5.89 6.19
N GLY A 229 -3.18 -5.96 5.00
CA GLY A 229 -3.87 -5.53 3.77
C GLY A 229 -3.44 -6.35 2.58
N SER A 230 -3.47 -7.67 2.71
CA SER A 230 -3.57 -8.54 1.53
C SER A 230 -5.01 -8.55 1.03
N TYR A 231 -5.23 -8.80 -0.26
CA TYR A 231 -6.53 -9.28 -0.74
C TYR A 231 -6.86 -10.54 0.05
N ASN A 232 -7.67 -10.37 1.08
CA ASN A 232 -8.17 -11.44 1.92
C ASN A 232 -9.62 -11.71 1.53
N GLU A 233 -10.20 -12.78 2.06
CA GLU A 233 -11.55 -13.22 1.74
C GLU A 233 -12.56 -12.07 1.88
N SER A 234 -12.47 -11.28 2.96
CA SER A 234 -13.37 -10.12 3.15
C SER A 234 -13.25 -9.07 2.05
N SER A 235 -12.05 -8.77 1.58
CA SER A 235 -11.82 -7.80 0.50
C SER A 235 -12.41 -8.29 -0.81
N MET A 236 -12.19 -9.55 -1.18
CA MET A 236 -12.71 -10.12 -2.43
C MET A 236 -14.22 -10.21 -2.43
N ILE A 237 -14.81 -10.66 -1.31
CA ILE A 237 -16.26 -10.71 -1.15
C ILE A 237 -16.86 -9.31 -1.25
N SER A 238 -16.24 -8.30 -0.62
CA SER A 238 -16.72 -6.91 -0.72
C SER A 238 -16.69 -6.38 -2.16
N ILE A 239 -15.60 -6.64 -2.90
CA ILE A 239 -15.51 -6.29 -4.33
C ILE A 239 -16.61 -6.99 -5.14
N TYR A 240 -16.83 -8.28 -4.89
CA TYR A 240 -17.90 -9.04 -5.56
C TYR A 240 -19.28 -8.41 -5.28
N LEU A 241 -19.57 -8.08 -4.02
CA LEU A 241 -20.84 -7.45 -3.63
C LEU A 241 -21.05 -6.09 -4.30
N ASP A 242 -19.99 -5.29 -4.40
CA ASP A 242 -20.03 -3.99 -5.06
C ASP A 242 -20.34 -4.13 -6.56
N LEU A 243 -19.67 -5.08 -7.25
CA LEU A 243 -19.86 -5.35 -8.67
C LEU A 243 -21.21 -5.98 -8.98
N LEU A 244 -21.79 -6.74 -8.05
CA LEU A 244 -23.07 -7.43 -8.23
C LEU A 244 -24.21 -6.44 -8.48
N ARG A 245 -24.12 -5.22 -7.94
CA ARG A 245 -25.14 -4.17 -8.10
C ARG A 245 -25.40 -3.79 -9.56
N ASP A 246 -24.36 -3.89 -10.40
CA ASP A 246 -24.39 -3.58 -11.84
C ASP A 246 -24.09 -4.85 -12.68
N LYS A 247 -24.62 -6.01 -12.27
CA LYS A 247 -24.25 -7.36 -12.80
C LYS A 247 -24.10 -7.45 -14.32
N GLN A 248 -24.98 -6.82 -15.10
CA GLN A 248 -24.92 -6.86 -16.58
C GLN A 248 -23.63 -6.27 -17.16
N LYS A 249 -23.00 -5.31 -16.46
CA LYS A 249 -21.73 -4.71 -16.89
C LYS A 249 -20.51 -5.54 -16.50
N HIS A 250 -20.67 -6.50 -15.58
CA HIS A 250 -19.57 -7.17 -14.90
C HIS A 250 -19.68 -8.70 -14.90
N GLU A 251 -20.56 -9.30 -15.70
CA GLU A 251 -20.85 -10.75 -15.65
C GLU A 251 -19.60 -11.64 -15.73
N VAL A 252 -18.68 -11.34 -16.66
CA VAL A 252 -17.41 -12.06 -16.81
C VAL A 252 -16.53 -11.87 -15.56
N LEU A 253 -16.38 -10.63 -15.08
CA LEU A 253 -15.55 -10.32 -13.91
C LEU A 253 -16.10 -10.97 -12.64
N LEU A 254 -17.43 -10.96 -12.46
CA LEU A 254 -18.11 -11.61 -11.34
C LEU A 254 -17.88 -13.12 -11.37
N SER A 255 -17.97 -13.76 -12.54
CA SER A 255 -17.69 -15.19 -12.67
C SER A 255 -16.24 -15.54 -12.32
N GLU A 256 -15.27 -14.73 -12.75
CA GLU A 256 -13.87 -14.95 -12.39
C GLU A 256 -13.59 -14.68 -10.91
N LEU A 257 -14.16 -13.61 -10.34
CA LEU A 257 -14.03 -13.33 -8.90
C LEU A 257 -14.67 -14.42 -8.06
N GLU A 258 -15.83 -14.94 -8.47
CA GLU A 258 -16.50 -16.05 -7.79
C GLU A 258 -15.60 -17.29 -7.79
N LYS A 259 -15.00 -17.65 -8.94
CA LYS A 259 -14.00 -18.74 -9.00
C LYS A 259 -12.81 -18.47 -8.07
N ILE A 260 -12.27 -17.26 -8.05
CA ILE A 260 -11.14 -16.90 -7.17
C ILE A 260 -11.55 -17.07 -5.70
N ILE A 261 -12.70 -16.54 -5.30
CA ILE A 261 -13.22 -16.64 -3.93
C ILE A 261 -13.39 -18.10 -3.51
N TYR A 262 -13.99 -18.95 -4.36
CA TYR A 262 -14.14 -20.38 -4.08
C TYR A 262 -12.81 -21.14 -4.05
N ASN A 263 -11.84 -20.76 -4.89
CA ASN A 263 -10.53 -21.40 -4.92
C ASN A 263 -9.61 -20.94 -3.77
N HIS A 264 -9.90 -19.80 -3.15
CA HIS A 264 -9.12 -19.22 -2.04
C HIS A 264 -9.22 -20.04 -0.74
N GLU A 265 -10.12 -21.03 -0.64
CA GLU A 265 -10.18 -22.00 0.47
C GLU A 265 -8.84 -22.73 0.71
N ASN A 266 -7.97 -22.79 -0.30
CA ASN A 266 -6.59 -23.21 -0.10
C ASN A 266 -5.76 -22.04 0.43
N ASN A 267 -5.86 -21.75 1.72
CA ASN A 267 -4.98 -20.83 2.45
C ASN A 267 -3.51 -21.22 2.24
N VAL A 268 -2.94 -20.73 1.14
CA VAL A 268 -1.51 -20.79 0.90
C VAL A 268 -0.93 -19.78 1.86
N PHE A 269 -0.17 -20.24 2.86
CA PHE A 269 0.79 -19.39 3.54
C PHE A 269 1.74 -18.83 2.47
N LEU A 270 1.38 -17.69 1.88
CA LEU A 270 2.24 -16.96 0.96
C LEU A 270 3.37 -16.39 1.79
N SER A 271 4.61 -16.60 1.34
CA SER A 271 5.77 -16.09 2.04
C SER A 271 5.69 -14.57 2.13
N ARG A 272 5.65 -14.06 3.37
CA ARG A 272 5.62 -12.63 3.64
C ARG A 272 7.03 -12.08 3.71
N GLY A 273 7.19 -10.85 3.24
CA GLY A 273 8.41 -10.07 3.34
C GLY A 273 8.08 -8.59 3.29
N LEU A 274 9.08 -7.75 3.52
CA LEU A 274 8.94 -6.35 3.13
C LEU A 274 8.82 -6.29 1.61
N ILE A 275 7.86 -5.49 1.16
CA ILE A 275 7.67 -5.07 -0.22
C ILE A 275 7.61 -3.55 -0.21
N HIS A 276 7.95 -2.93 -1.33
CA HIS A 276 7.68 -1.52 -1.59
C HIS A 276 6.17 -1.30 -1.71
N GLY A 277 5.46 -2.12 -2.47
CA GLY A 277 3.99 -2.13 -2.50
C GLY A 277 3.36 -1.07 -3.41
N ASP A 278 4.17 -0.28 -4.11
CA ASP A 278 3.76 0.58 -5.21
C ASP A 278 4.87 0.78 -6.26
N LEU A 279 5.49 -0.31 -6.74
CA LEU A 279 6.52 -0.26 -7.81
C LEU A 279 5.91 -0.08 -9.21
N ASN A 280 5.12 0.97 -9.40
CA ASN A 280 4.66 1.37 -10.72
C ASN A 280 5.75 2.15 -11.48
N HIS A 281 5.58 2.32 -12.80
CA HIS A 281 6.58 2.98 -13.65
C HIS A 281 6.95 4.41 -13.20
N SER A 282 5.98 5.18 -12.68
CA SER A 282 6.20 6.58 -12.28
C SER A 282 7.07 6.73 -11.01
N ASN A 283 7.12 5.68 -10.18
CA ASN A 283 7.96 5.61 -8.98
C ASN A 283 9.37 5.08 -9.27
N LEU A 284 9.69 4.76 -10.52
CA LEU A 284 10.99 4.22 -10.95
C LEU A 284 11.74 5.24 -11.81
N LYS A 285 12.86 5.74 -11.28
CA LYS A 285 13.76 6.68 -11.97
C LYS A 285 14.98 5.94 -12.51
N TRP A 286 15.01 5.66 -13.80
CA TRP A 286 15.96 4.71 -14.40
C TRP A 286 17.31 5.32 -14.72
N CYS A 287 18.35 4.89 -14.01
CA CYS A 287 19.74 5.21 -14.34
C CYS A 287 20.41 4.00 -15.00
N GLY A 288 20.34 3.91 -16.33
CA GLY A 288 20.85 2.76 -17.07
C GLY A 288 20.04 1.49 -16.78
N LYS A 289 20.61 0.51 -16.07
CA LYS A 289 19.96 -0.78 -15.74
C LYS A 289 19.31 -0.83 -14.35
N ASN A 290 19.57 0.16 -13.50
CA ASN A 290 19.14 0.18 -12.11
C ASN A 290 18.24 1.40 -11.87
N PRO A 291 17.00 1.21 -11.41
CA PRO A 291 16.15 2.33 -11.04
C PRO A 291 16.43 2.79 -9.60
N LYS A 292 16.38 4.10 -9.39
CA LYS A 292 16.10 4.69 -8.09
C LYS A 292 14.59 4.68 -7.85
N ILE A 293 14.17 4.18 -6.71
CA ILE A 293 12.77 4.04 -6.30
C ILE A 293 12.40 5.22 -5.41
N ILE A 294 11.33 5.93 -5.76
CA ILE A 294 10.78 7.04 -4.97
C ILE A 294 9.41 6.66 -4.37
N ASP A 295 8.91 7.49 -3.45
CA ASP A 295 7.60 7.35 -2.80
C ASP A 295 7.45 6.06 -1.96
N ASN A 296 8.37 5.97 -1.00
CA ASN A 296 8.62 4.80 -0.13
C ASN A 296 7.62 4.65 1.02
N GLU A 297 6.61 5.52 1.13
CA GLU A 297 5.63 5.51 2.22
C GLU A 297 4.76 4.24 2.23
N THR A 298 4.69 3.57 1.06
CA THR A 298 3.92 2.34 0.81
C THR A 298 4.64 1.08 1.28
N ILE A 299 5.94 1.16 1.64
CA ILE A 299 6.70 0.01 2.12
C ILE A 299 5.98 -0.64 3.31
N LYS A 300 5.84 -1.96 3.22
CA LYS A 300 5.04 -2.75 4.15
C LYS A 300 5.48 -4.20 4.17
N ASN A 301 5.21 -4.88 5.28
CA ASN A 301 5.36 -6.33 5.40
C ASN A 301 4.07 -7.02 4.91
N SER A 302 4.14 -7.66 3.74
CA SER A 302 3.00 -8.27 3.05
C SER A 302 3.42 -9.53 2.28
N ALA A 303 2.48 -10.20 1.60
CA ALA A 303 2.83 -11.26 0.66
C ALA A 303 3.71 -10.67 -0.45
N ARG A 304 4.85 -11.30 -0.74
CA ARG A 304 5.82 -10.79 -1.74
C ARG A 304 5.23 -10.72 -3.15
N LEU A 305 4.21 -11.51 -3.43
CA LEU A 305 3.47 -11.50 -4.70
C LEU A 305 2.78 -10.17 -5.01
N ASN A 306 2.39 -9.42 -3.96
CA ASN A 306 1.72 -8.14 -4.13
C ASN A 306 2.62 -7.07 -4.75
N GLU A 307 3.94 -7.27 -4.79
CA GLU A 307 4.88 -6.36 -5.44
C GLU A 307 4.70 -6.31 -6.97
N PHE A 308 4.24 -7.42 -7.57
CA PHE A 308 4.14 -7.53 -9.02
C PHE A 308 2.89 -6.81 -9.59
N GLU A 309 1.86 -6.57 -8.78
CA GLU A 309 0.59 -5.99 -9.25
C GLU A 309 0.78 -4.60 -9.87
N SER A 310 1.29 -3.64 -9.08
CA SER A 310 1.53 -2.27 -9.57
C SER A 310 2.54 -2.25 -10.73
N ALA A 311 3.58 -3.09 -10.69
CA ALA A 311 4.58 -3.18 -11.74
C ALA A 311 3.99 -3.61 -13.10
N LEU A 312 3.11 -4.61 -13.09
CA LEU A 312 2.52 -5.18 -14.29
C LEU A 312 1.46 -4.28 -14.92
N PHE A 313 0.67 -3.61 -14.09
CA PHE A 313 -0.56 -2.95 -14.55
C PHE A 313 -0.48 -1.44 -14.62
N LEU A 314 0.36 -0.79 -13.80
CA LEU A 314 0.32 0.66 -13.59
C LEU A 314 1.55 1.38 -14.16
N GLU A 315 1.31 2.44 -14.93
CA GLU A 315 2.35 3.39 -15.39
C GLU A 315 2.37 4.69 -14.56
N GLY A 316 1.68 4.71 -13.43
CA GLY A 316 1.39 5.92 -12.65
C GLY A 316 -0.08 6.35 -12.82
N HIS A 317 -0.32 7.64 -13.04
CA HIS A 317 -1.65 8.22 -13.26
C HIS A 317 -2.19 7.89 -14.66
N MET A 318 -2.52 6.63 -14.90
CA MET A 318 -3.22 6.20 -16.12
C MET A 318 -4.73 6.18 -15.91
N GLU A 319 -5.48 6.54 -16.95
CA GLU A 319 -6.94 6.33 -16.97
C GLU A 319 -7.32 4.85 -16.96
N LYS A 320 -6.47 3.97 -17.53
CA LYS A 320 -6.71 2.52 -17.63
C LYS A 320 -5.42 1.71 -17.47
N PRO A 321 -5.42 0.64 -16.68
CA PRO A 321 -4.30 -0.31 -16.61
C PRO A 321 -3.94 -0.90 -17.98
N LYS A 322 -2.66 -1.21 -18.18
CA LYS A 322 -2.16 -1.80 -19.43
C LYS A 322 -1.25 -3.00 -19.13
N TYR A 323 -1.70 -4.17 -19.56
CA TYR A 323 -0.95 -5.42 -19.48
C TYR A 323 -0.23 -5.72 -20.79
N ILE A 324 1.04 -6.12 -20.70
CA ILE A 324 1.84 -6.52 -21.85
C ILE A 324 1.95 -8.05 -21.85
N LYS A 325 1.53 -8.68 -22.95
CA LYS A 325 1.55 -10.13 -23.06
C LYS A 325 2.94 -10.68 -22.75
N ASN A 326 3.00 -11.72 -21.92
CA ASN A 326 4.22 -12.38 -21.41
C ASN A 326 5.03 -11.59 -20.37
N SER A 327 4.64 -10.37 -19.99
CA SER A 327 5.37 -9.60 -18.97
C SER A 327 5.42 -10.32 -17.62
N LEU A 328 4.31 -10.95 -17.21
CA LEU A 328 4.22 -11.72 -15.96
C LEU A 328 5.24 -12.87 -15.92
N LYS A 329 5.34 -13.62 -17.02
CA LYS A 329 6.30 -14.72 -17.07
C LYS A 329 7.74 -14.20 -16.97
N ILE A 330 8.08 -13.18 -17.76
CA ILE A 330 9.43 -12.63 -17.83
C ILE A 330 9.86 -11.99 -16.50
N ILE A 331 8.97 -11.22 -15.87
CA ILE A 331 9.30 -10.58 -14.59
C ILE A 331 9.53 -11.62 -13.49
N ILE A 332 8.76 -12.73 -13.48
CA ILE A 332 8.94 -13.83 -12.53
C ILE A 332 10.26 -14.59 -12.80
N ASP A 333 10.52 -14.92 -14.08
CA ASP A 333 11.72 -15.65 -14.46
C ASP A 333 12.99 -14.88 -14.01
N GLU A 334 13.05 -13.57 -14.29
CA GLU A 334 14.18 -12.72 -13.90
C GLU A 334 14.24 -12.46 -12.39
N TYR A 335 13.09 -12.33 -11.71
CA TYR A 335 13.04 -12.26 -10.25
C TYR A 335 13.65 -13.50 -9.60
N ASN A 336 13.29 -14.69 -10.08
CA ASN A 336 13.76 -15.95 -9.54
C ASN A 336 15.26 -16.16 -9.76
N LEU A 337 15.82 -15.61 -10.84
CA LEU A 337 17.26 -15.65 -11.11
C LEU A 337 18.08 -14.78 -10.16
N SER A 338 17.52 -13.67 -9.67
CA SER A 338 18.25 -12.73 -8.79
C SER A 338 17.90 -12.86 -7.31
N SER A 339 16.78 -13.48 -6.96
CA SER A 339 16.34 -13.63 -5.57
C SER A 339 17.08 -14.77 -4.84
N LYS A 340 17.52 -14.51 -3.59
CA LYS A 340 17.98 -15.54 -2.64
C LYS A 340 16.84 -16.47 -2.22
N ASN A 341 15.58 -16.02 -2.35
CA ASN A 341 14.38 -16.77 -2.01
C ASN A 341 13.40 -16.76 -3.21
N PRO A 342 13.67 -17.54 -4.27
CA PRO A 342 12.80 -17.62 -5.45
C PRO A 342 11.35 -17.95 -5.09
N LEU A 343 10.41 -17.53 -5.93
CA LEU A 343 9.00 -17.91 -5.81
C LEU A 343 8.84 -19.40 -6.07
N SER A 344 8.13 -20.07 -5.18
CA SER A 344 7.73 -21.47 -5.36
C SER A 344 6.69 -21.61 -6.47
N THR A 345 6.55 -22.81 -7.05
CA THR A 345 5.48 -23.12 -8.01
C THR A 345 4.09 -22.78 -7.46
N LYS A 346 3.91 -22.95 -6.14
CA LYS A 346 2.65 -22.62 -5.45
C LYS A 346 2.40 -21.12 -5.41
N GLU A 347 3.42 -20.31 -5.12
CA GLU A 347 3.34 -18.84 -5.18
C GLU A 347 3.05 -18.36 -6.61
N ILE A 348 3.75 -18.92 -7.61
CA ILE A 348 3.57 -18.56 -9.03
C ILE A 348 2.14 -18.86 -9.51
N ALA A 349 1.53 -19.96 -9.06
CA ALA A 349 0.15 -20.30 -9.41
C ALA A 349 -0.91 -19.34 -8.82
N ASN A 350 -0.53 -18.47 -7.86
CA ASN A 350 -1.39 -17.47 -7.25
C ASN A 350 -1.19 -16.05 -7.82
N LEU A 351 -0.28 -15.87 -8.79
CA LEU A 351 -0.12 -14.65 -9.60
C LEU A 351 -0.95 -14.76 -10.88
#